data_AF-A0AAW0WNW7-F1
#
_entry.id   AF-A0AAW0WNW7-F1
#
_cell.length_a   1.000
_cell.length_b   1.000
_cell.length_c   1.000
_cell.angle_alpha   90.00
_cell.angle_beta   90.00
_cell.angle_gamma   90.00
#
_symmetry.space_group_name_H-M   'P 1'
#
loop_
_entity.id
_entity.type
_entity.pdbx_description
1 polymer ?
#
loop_
_entity_poly.entity_id
_entity_poly.type
_entity_poly.pdbx_seq_one_letter_code
_entity_poly.pdbx_strand_id
1 'polypeptide(L)'
;MKEMDNESESATIVRKTGCYVKRRVAVLFGFLFVSATVAAGVLAYSFSKTTSELGFQDSAYYVPLGSINDLPVSILNAREKEEVDIRLPKTLKPLHYVVKLQPFINGNFSIMGYVEVEIEVIEPTSNITLHIADIITKNETIKVVPSDNVDGPGVEVKQNLYDNDRNFYIGVLGEELELDKKYILSMEFVGYLNDQLKGFYRSTYTDEDGNKRLLASTQFEPTDARRAFPCFDEPAMKATFEIFLSRETSMSSISNMPKFETFP
;
A
#
# COMPACT_ATOMS: atom_id res chain seq x y z
N MET A 1 18.99 -19.56 -75.93
CA MET A 1 19.88 -18.41 -75.70
C MET A 1 19.35 -17.74 -74.44
N LYS A 2 19.81 -18.23 -73.27
CA LYS A 2 20.83 -17.58 -72.41
C LYS A 2 20.40 -16.15 -72.04
N GLU A 3 20.29 -15.75 -70.78
CA GLU A 3 20.98 -16.21 -69.58
C GLU A 3 20.20 -15.77 -68.32
N MET A 4 20.25 -16.61 -67.29
CA MET A 4 20.07 -16.22 -65.88
C MET A 4 21.18 -15.24 -65.50
N ASP A 5 20.85 -14.26 -64.67
CA ASP A 5 21.74 -13.59 -63.71
C ASP A 5 20.88 -12.59 -62.91
N ASN A 6 21.11 -12.27 -61.64
CA ASN A 6 21.83 -12.88 -60.55
C ASN A 6 21.40 -12.05 -59.32
N GLU A 7 21.22 -12.72 -58.20
CA GLU A 7 20.85 -12.17 -56.91
C GLU A 7 22.00 -11.29 -56.38
N SER A 8 21.71 -10.06 -55.91
CA SER A 8 22.63 -9.36 -55.00
C SER A 8 21.84 -8.58 -53.95
N GLU A 9 21.72 -9.22 -52.79
CA GLU A 9 21.37 -8.60 -51.53
C GLU A 9 22.40 -7.49 -51.21
N SER A 10 21.96 -6.23 -51.17
CA SER A 10 22.78 -5.12 -50.68
C SER A 10 22.49 -4.88 -49.20
N ALA A 11 23.33 -5.47 -48.35
CA ALA A 11 23.30 -5.26 -46.91
C ALA A 11 23.57 -3.80 -46.55
N THR A 12 22.55 -3.09 -46.04
CA THR A 12 22.69 -1.72 -45.55
C THR A 12 23.30 -1.75 -44.14
N ILE A 13 24.60 -1.49 -44.05
CA ILE A 13 25.33 -1.38 -42.77
C ILE A 13 24.94 -0.07 -42.08
N VAL A 14 24.18 -0.18 -40.98
CA VAL A 14 23.93 0.93 -40.06
C VAL A 14 25.25 1.30 -39.35
N ARG A 15 25.84 2.44 -39.69
CA ARG A 15 27.03 2.97 -38.99
C ARG A 15 26.64 3.38 -37.57
N LYS A 16 27.17 2.68 -36.56
CA LYS A 16 27.14 3.13 -35.16
C LYS A 16 27.96 4.43 -35.04
N THR A 17 27.30 5.51 -34.67
CA THR A 17 27.94 6.78 -34.30
C THR A 17 28.63 6.61 -32.94
N GLY A 18 29.96 6.52 -32.93
CA GLY A 18 30.76 6.55 -31.72
C GLY A 18 30.93 7.98 -31.20
N CYS A 19 30.80 8.19 -29.89
CA CYS A 19 31.08 9.47 -29.25
C CYS A 19 32.58 9.58 -28.91
N TYR A 20 33.26 10.57 -29.48
CA TYR A 20 34.67 10.86 -29.17
C TYR A 20 34.76 11.83 -28.00
N VAL A 21 35.08 11.31 -26.81
CA VAL A 21 35.35 12.15 -25.63
C VAL A 21 36.82 12.54 -25.63
N LYS A 22 37.11 13.85 -25.67
CA LYS A 22 38.49 14.37 -25.58
C LYS A 22 39.14 13.87 -24.27
N ARG A 23 40.42 13.46 -24.33
CA ARG A 23 41.18 12.91 -23.18
C ARG A 23 41.06 13.74 -21.89
N ARG A 24 41.04 15.08 -22.00
CA ARG A 24 40.86 15.99 -20.86
C ARG A 24 39.46 15.90 -20.21
N VAL A 25 38.43 15.66 -21.01
CA VAL A 25 37.03 15.51 -20.55
C VAL A 25 36.83 14.13 -19.91
N ALA A 26 37.44 13.07 -20.48
CA ALA A 26 37.42 11.74 -19.87
C ALA A 26 38.10 11.73 -18.49
N VAL A 27 39.23 12.44 -18.35
CA VAL A 27 39.92 12.60 -17.06
C VAL A 27 39.05 13.35 -16.04
N LEU A 28 38.35 14.42 -16.45
CA LEU A 28 37.41 15.15 -15.58
C LEU A 28 36.25 14.27 -15.10
N PHE A 29 35.65 13.46 -15.98
CA PHE A 29 34.60 12.51 -15.60
C PHE A 29 35.12 11.43 -14.64
N GLY A 30 36.35 10.95 -14.85
CA GLY A 30 37.01 10.03 -13.92
C GLY A 30 37.17 10.63 -12.52
N PHE A 31 37.64 11.87 -12.42
CA PHE A 31 37.77 12.57 -11.13
C PHE A 31 36.41 12.82 -10.47
N LEU A 32 35.38 13.20 -11.24
CA LEU A 32 34.01 13.37 -10.71
C LEU A 32 33.46 12.05 -10.16
N PHE A 33 33.62 10.94 -10.89
CA PHE A 33 33.17 9.63 -10.45
C PHE A 33 33.88 9.19 -9.16
N VAL A 34 35.20 9.34 -9.09
CA VAL A 34 35.98 9.04 -7.87
C VAL A 34 35.51 9.92 -6.70
N SER A 35 35.32 11.23 -6.93
CA SER A 35 34.84 12.13 -5.87
C SER A 35 33.45 11.76 -5.35
N ALA A 36 32.53 11.36 -6.23
CA ALA A 36 31.19 10.93 -5.86
C ALA A 36 31.21 9.61 -5.06
N THR A 37 32.05 8.65 -5.46
CA THR A 37 32.20 7.38 -4.70
C THR A 37 32.79 7.60 -3.31
N VAL A 38 33.78 8.49 -3.17
CA VAL A 38 34.34 8.85 -1.86
C VAL A 38 33.31 9.57 -1.01
N ALA A 39 32.55 10.51 -1.57
CA ALA A 39 31.50 11.22 -0.84
C ALA A 39 30.39 10.27 -0.34
N ALA A 40 29.93 9.34 -1.19
CA ALA A 40 28.97 8.31 -0.80
C ALA A 40 29.52 7.38 0.28
N GLY A 41 30.79 7.00 0.20
CA GLY A 41 31.47 6.20 1.22
C GLY A 41 31.60 6.94 2.57
N VAL A 42 31.93 8.23 2.55
CA VAL A 42 32.00 9.07 3.76
C VAL A 42 30.61 9.25 4.37
N LEU A 43 29.57 9.45 3.56
CA LEU A 43 28.17 9.49 4.02
C LEU A 43 27.73 8.16 4.63
N ALA A 44 27.98 7.04 3.95
CA ALA A 44 27.66 5.72 4.50
C ALA A 44 28.41 5.45 5.81
N TYR A 45 29.67 5.88 5.90
CA TYR A 45 30.46 5.78 7.13
C TYR A 45 29.94 6.70 8.23
N SER A 46 29.56 7.95 7.93
CA SER A 46 29.01 8.87 8.93
C SER A 46 27.64 8.42 9.42
N PHE A 47 26.78 7.91 8.54
CA PHE A 47 25.51 7.27 8.91
C PHE A 47 25.75 6.01 9.75
N SER A 48 26.66 5.12 9.33
CA SER A 48 27.01 3.92 10.10
C SER A 48 27.55 4.26 11.48
N LYS A 49 28.44 5.26 11.59
CA LYS A 49 28.97 5.72 12.88
C LYS A 49 27.89 6.37 13.75
N THR A 50 26.93 7.09 13.14
CA THR A 50 25.78 7.67 13.85
C THR A 50 24.84 6.59 14.38
N THR A 51 24.63 5.50 13.62
CA THR A 51 23.92 4.30 14.09
C THR A 51 24.70 3.58 15.22
N SER A 52 26.03 3.59 15.19
CA SER A 52 26.86 2.99 16.24
C SER A 52 26.92 3.82 17.53
N GLU A 53 26.74 5.15 17.47
CA GLU A 53 26.69 6.03 18.66
C GLU A 53 25.28 6.11 19.29
N LEU A 54 24.21 5.78 18.54
CA LEU A 54 22.88 5.44 19.07
C LEU A 54 22.82 3.94 19.39
N GLY A 55 23.55 3.54 20.44
CA GLY A 55 23.77 2.14 20.80
C GLY A 55 22.50 1.30 20.93
N PHE A 56 22.36 0.31 20.03
CA PHE A 56 21.85 -1.01 20.40
C PHE A 56 23.05 -1.94 20.55
N GLN A 57 23.34 -2.32 21.79
CA GLN A 57 24.56 -3.02 22.18
C GLN A 57 24.49 -4.49 21.80
N ASP A 58 24.94 -4.83 20.59
CA ASP A 58 25.09 -6.23 20.16
C ASP A 58 26.43 -6.78 20.72
N SER A 59 26.39 -7.20 21.99
CA SER A 59 27.52 -7.85 22.65
C SER A 59 27.43 -9.36 22.48
N ALA A 60 28.04 -9.88 21.42
CA ALA A 60 28.33 -11.31 21.29
C ALA A 60 29.56 -11.66 22.16
N TYR A 61 29.33 -12.07 23.40
CA TYR A 61 30.36 -12.71 24.23
C TYR A 61 30.60 -14.16 23.75
N TYR A 62 31.84 -14.47 23.36
CA TYR A 62 32.30 -15.86 23.20
C TYR A 62 32.33 -16.53 24.58
N VAL A 63 31.47 -17.53 24.79
CA VAL A 63 31.55 -18.44 25.93
C VAL A 63 32.37 -19.66 25.50
N PRO A 64 33.47 -20.03 26.19
CA PRO A 64 34.23 -21.23 25.88
C PRO A 64 33.34 -22.46 26.05
N LEU A 65 33.45 -23.41 25.12
CA LEU A 65 32.70 -24.67 25.10
C LEU A 65 33.14 -25.59 26.26
N GLY A 66 32.71 -25.29 27.49
CA GLY A 66 33.15 -26.02 28.68
C GLY A 66 32.28 -25.87 29.94
N SER A 67 31.20 -25.09 29.93
CA SER A 67 30.30 -25.01 31.09
C SER A 67 28.85 -24.73 30.67
N ILE A 68 28.15 -25.79 30.25
CA ILE A 68 26.71 -25.72 29.88
C ILE A 68 25.82 -26.17 31.06
N ASN A 69 26.39 -26.70 32.13
CA ASN A 69 25.59 -27.35 33.18
C ASN A 69 25.21 -26.47 34.38
N ASP A 70 25.70 -25.22 34.47
CA ASP A 70 25.50 -24.36 35.65
C ASP A 70 24.84 -22.99 35.35
N LEU A 71 24.23 -22.80 34.19
CA LEU A 71 23.49 -21.56 33.89
C LEU A 71 22.02 -21.67 34.32
N PRO A 72 21.47 -20.67 35.03
CA PRO A 72 20.06 -20.67 35.41
C PRO A 72 19.18 -20.62 34.15
N VAL A 73 18.20 -21.52 34.10
CA VAL A 73 17.23 -21.73 33.00
C VAL A 73 16.44 -20.44 32.63
N SER A 74 16.51 -19.39 33.46
CA SER A 74 15.87 -18.09 33.21
C SER A 74 16.49 -17.28 32.05
N ILE A 75 17.74 -17.52 31.66
CA ILE A 75 18.41 -16.72 30.61
C ILE A 75 18.11 -17.24 29.19
N LEU A 76 17.75 -18.53 29.05
CA LEU A 76 17.40 -19.11 27.75
C LEU A 76 16.02 -18.66 27.22
N ASN A 77 15.20 -18.04 28.07
CA ASN A 77 13.84 -17.60 27.71
C ASN A 77 13.72 -16.08 27.47
N ALA A 78 14.82 -15.31 27.52
CA ALA A 78 14.78 -13.84 27.41
C ALA A 78 14.74 -13.31 25.96
N ARG A 79 14.12 -14.06 25.03
CA ARG A 79 13.82 -13.58 23.68
C ARG A 79 12.41 -14.03 23.26
N GLU A 80 11.44 -13.81 24.14
CA GLU A 80 10.06 -13.68 23.68
C GLU A 80 10.00 -12.44 22.78
N LYS A 81 9.86 -12.70 21.47
CA LYS A 81 9.35 -11.69 20.54
C LYS A 81 8.01 -11.27 21.11
N GLU A 82 7.88 -10.03 21.61
CA GLU A 82 6.60 -9.49 22.08
C GLU A 82 5.55 -9.82 21.00
N GLU A 83 4.54 -10.57 21.39
CA GLU A 83 3.52 -11.03 20.47
C GLU A 83 2.68 -9.82 20.06
N VAL A 84 2.99 -9.23 18.91
CA VAL A 84 2.32 -8.02 18.41
C VAL A 84 0.86 -8.37 18.13
N ASP A 85 -0.06 -7.77 18.89
CA ASP A 85 -1.50 -7.97 18.68
C ASP A 85 -1.94 -7.35 17.36
N ILE A 86 -2.33 -8.22 16.42
CA ILE A 86 -2.78 -7.88 15.06
C ILE A 86 -4.30 -7.71 14.96
N ARG A 87 -5.06 -7.87 16.06
CA ARG A 87 -6.51 -7.75 16.05
C ARG A 87 -6.95 -6.31 16.24
N LEU A 88 -8.05 -5.96 15.59
CA LEU A 88 -8.68 -4.65 15.80
C LEU A 88 -9.28 -4.57 17.22
N PRO A 89 -9.25 -3.38 17.84
CA PRO A 89 -10.03 -3.10 19.04
C PRO A 89 -11.52 -3.37 18.79
N LYS A 90 -12.22 -3.88 19.81
CA LYS A 90 -13.66 -4.15 19.75
C LYS A 90 -14.52 -2.94 20.16
N THR A 91 -13.90 -1.79 20.33
CA THR A 91 -14.54 -0.54 20.77
C THR A 91 -15.51 0.02 19.73
N LEU A 92 -15.30 -0.31 18.44
CA LEU A 92 -16.10 0.18 17.32
C LEU A 92 -16.64 -1.00 16.51
N LYS A 93 -17.89 -0.86 16.06
CA LYS A 93 -18.57 -1.84 15.21
C LYS A 93 -19.05 -1.17 13.92
N PRO A 94 -18.63 -1.63 12.74
CA PRO A 94 -19.13 -1.10 11.47
C PRO A 94 -20.57 -1.54 11.23
N LEU A 95 -21.38 -0.66 10.63
CA LEU A 95 -22.79 -0.92 10.31
C LEU A 95 -23.04 -0.89 8.80
N HIS A 96 -22.61 0.19 8.14
CA HIS A 96 -22.87 0.43 6.73
C HIS A 96 -21.67 1.12 6.08
N TYR A 97 -21.31 0.66 4.89
CA TYR A 97 -20.26 1.23 4.07
C TYR A 97 -20.82 1.82 2.78
N VAL A 98 -20.34 3.00 2.40
CA VAL A 98 -20.41 3.52 1.04
C VAL A 98 -19.00 3.49 0.46
N VAL A 99 -18.78 2.64 -0.54
CA VAL A 99 -17.48 2.46 -1.19
C VAL A 99 -17.55 2.95 -2.62
N LYS A 100 -16.78 3.98 -2.96
CA LYS A 100 -16.67 4.51 -4.32
C LYS A 100 -15.27 4.21 -4.86
N LEU A 101 -15.19 3.48 -5.96
CA LEU A 101 -13.93 3.10 -6.60
C LEU A 101 -13.91 3.57 -8.05
N GLN A 102 -12.84 4.27 -8.41
CA GLN A 102 -12.56 4.70 -9.77
C GLN A 102 -11.21 4.15 -10.23
N PRO A 103 -11.18 2.93 -10.82
CA PRO A 103 -9.98 2.35 -11.39
C PRO A 103 -9.65 2.95 -12.78
N PHE A 104 -8.38 3.32 -12.99
CA PHE A 104 -7.86 3.79 -14.27
C PHE A 104 -7.17 2.64 -15.02
N ILE A 105 -7.97 1.70 -15.54
CA ILE A 105 -7.51 0.42 -16.11
C ILE A 105 -6.68 0.61 -17.38
N ASN A 106 -7.07 1.51 -18.29
CA ASN A 106 -6.29 1.82 -19.50
C ASN A 106 -5.29 2.97 -19.32
N GLY A 107 -5.07 3.41 -18.08
CA GLY A 107 -4.22 4.54 -17.74
C GLY A 107 -3.02 4.13 -16.89
N ASN A 108 -2.86 4.79 -15.74
CA ASN A 108 -1.75 4.56 -14.82
C ASN A 108 -2.01 3.41 -13.83
N PHE A 109 -3.12 2.68 -13.96
CA PHE A 109 -3.54 1.62 -13.04
C PHE A 109 -3.80 2.08 -11.60
N SER A 110 -3.94 3.39 -11.37
CA SER A 110 -4.36 3.91 -10.08
C SER A 110 -5.83 3.65 -9.83
N ILE A 111 -6.21 3.67 -8.55
CA ILE A 111 -7.59 3.66 -8.10
C ILE A 111 -7.78 4.93 -7.29
N MET A 112 -8.68 5.81 -7.72
CA MET A 112 -9.18 6.88 -6.87
C MET A 112 -10.34 6.32 -6.06
N GLY A 113 -10.21 6.35 -4.74
CA GLY A 113 -11.15 5.74 -3.82
C GLY A 113 -11.72 6.75 -2.83
N TYR A 114 -12.97 6.51 -2.45
CA TYR A 114 -13.62 7.15 -1.31
C TYR A 114 -14.36 6.07 -0.52
N VAL A 115 -14.18 6.07 0.79
CA VAL A 115 -14.94 5.22 1.70
C VAL A 115 -15.61 6.08 2.74
N GLU A 116 -16.85 5.74 3.02
CA GLU A 116 -17.61 6.20 4.17
C GLU A 116 -18.07 4.97 4.95
N VAL A 117 -17.98 5.01 6.27
CA VAL A 117 -18.47 3.95 7.14
C VAL A 117 -19.21 4.54 8.33
N GLU A 118 -20.47 4.12 8.50
CA GLU A 118 -21.23 4.33 9.74
C GLU A 118 -20.73 3.31 10.77
N ILE A 119 -20.28 3.82 11.92
CA ILE A 119 -19.74 3.04 13.04
C ILE A 119 -20.55 3.29 14.30
N GLU A 120 -20.83 2.21 15.04
CA GLU A 120 -21.43 2.22 16.36
C GLU A 120 -20.33 2.09 17.43
N VAL A 121 -20.39 2.93 18.45
CA VAL A 121 -19.44 2.91 19.56
C VAL A 121 -19.93 1.93 20.62
N ILE A 122 -19.16 0.87 20.83
CA ILE A 122 -19.45 -0.20 21.81
C ILE A 122 -18.75 0.07 23.14
N GLU A 123 -17.62 0.78 23.10
CA GLU A 123 -16.89 1.24 24.26
C GLU A 123 -16.33 2.64 23.96
N PRO A 124 -16.41 3.61 24.90
CA PRO A 124 -15.84 4.93 24.70
C PRO A 124 -14.38 4.87 24.26
N THR A 125 -14.03 5.63 23.22
CA THR A 125 -12.68 5.61 22.63
C THR A 125 -12.31 6.94 22.02
N SER A 126 -11.04 7.34 22.17
CA SER A 126 -10.46 8.50 21.48
C SER A 126 -9.66 8.12 20.23
N ASN A 127 -9.82 6.91 19.71
CA ASN A 127 -9.21 6.51 18.45
C ASN A 127 -10.14 5.67 17.58
N ILE A 128 -9.89 5.73 16.28
CA ILE A 128 -10.47 4.83 15.28
C ILE A 128 -9.34 4.07 14.61
N THR A 129 -9.37 2.75 14.73
CA THR A 129 -8.37 1.86 14.11
C THR A 129 -9.02 1.04 13.01
N LEU A 130 -8.43 1.07 11.81
CA LEU A 130 -8.87 0.32 10.63
C LEU A 130 -7.72 -0.48 10.04
N HIS A 131 -8.03 -1.50 9.25
CA HIS A 131 -7.05 -2.14 8.39
C HIS A 131 -6.80 -1.32 7.11
N ILE A 132 -5.53 -1.20 6.73
CA ILE A 132 -5.05 -0.53 5.52
C ILE A 132 -3.77 -1.21 5.02
N ALA A 133 -3.67 -1.51 3.73
CA ALA A 133 -2.43 -1.99 3.12
C ALA A 133 -2.31 -1.51 1.67
N ASP A 134 -1.10 -1.18 1.22
CA ASP A 134 -0.80 -0.77 -0.17
C ASP A 134 -1.68 0.36 -0.76
N ILE A 135 -2.30 1.18 0.10
CA ILE A 135 -3.09 2.34 -0.30
C ILE A 135 -2.64 3.58 0.48
N ILE A 136 -2.81 4.75 -0.13
CA ILE A 136 -2.39 6.05 0.41
C ILE A 136 -3.65 6.87 0.68
N THR A 137 -3.95 7.09 1.95
CA THR A 137 -5.04 7.96 2.41
C THR A 137 -4.68 9.44 2.25
N LYS A 138 -5.67 10.25 1.90
CA LYS A 138 -5.56 11.71 1.91
C LYS A 138 -6.01 12.22 3.27
N ASN A 139 -5.05 12.39 4.19
CA ASN A 139 -5.33 12.74 5.60
C ASN A 139 -6.24 13.97 5.75
N GLU A 140 -6.10 14.97 4.88
CA GLU A 140 -6.89 16.19 4.86
C GLU A 140 -8.39 15.98 4.54
N THR A 141 -8.74 14.82 3.98
CA THR A 141 -10.12 14.45 3.65
C THR A 141 -10.79 13.63 4.75
N ILE A 142 -10.03 13.19 5.75
CA ILE A 142 -10.53 12.35 6.82
C ILE A 142 -11.45 13.18 7.71
N LYS A 143 -12.70 12.74 7.82
CA LYS A 143 -13.73 13.38 8.66
C LYS A 143 -14.42 12.34 9.50
N VAL A 144 -14.73 12.73 10.74
CA VAL A 144 -15.55 11.97 11.66
C VAL A 144 -16.68 12.88 12.08
N VAL A 145 -17.93 12.51 11.80
CA VAL A 145 -19.11 13.32 12.16
C VAL A 145 -20.15 12.46 12.87
N PRO A 146 -20.94 13.01 13.81
CA PRO A 146 -22.08 12.30 14.38
C PRO A 146 -23.07 11.90 13.28
N SER A 147 -23.55 10.65 13.30
CA SER A 147 -24.44 10.14 12.24
C SER A 147 -25.82 10.81 12.24
N ASP A 148 -26.25 11.37 13.36
CA ASP A 148 -27.51 12.10 13.52
C ASP A 148 -27.39 13.59 13.17
N ASN A 149 -26.16 14.08 12.92
CA ASN A 149 -25.90 15.48 12.61
C ASN A 149 -24.71 15.63 11.64
N VAL A 150 -24.87 15.11 10.42
CA VAL A 150 -23.82 15.07 9.39
C VAL A 150 -23.32 16.46 8.97
N ASP A 151 -24.20 17.47 8.99
CA ASP A 151 -23.86 18.86 8.67
C ASP A 151 -23.30 19.64 9.87
N GLY A 152 -23.24 19.00 11.05
CA GLY A 152 -22.77 19.59 12.29
C GLY A 152 -21.25 19.68 12.42
N PRO A 153 -20.76 20.17 13.57
CA PRO A 153 -19.34 20.08 13.88
C PRO A 153 -18.93 18.62 14.01
N GLY A 154 -17.89 18.23 13.25
CA GLY A 154 -17.29 16.91 13.36
C GLY A 154 -16.34 16.78 14.54
N VAL A 155 -15.92 15.56 14.82
CA VAL A 155 -14.84 15.25 15.77
C VAL A 155 -13.51 15.45 15.06
N GLU A 156 -12.63 16.28 15.64
CA GLU A 156 -11.31 16.54 15.10
C GLU A 156 -10.45 15.27 15.08
N VAL A 157 -9.74 15.01 13.98
CA VAL A 157 -8.68 13.98 13.94
C VAL A 157 -7.34 14.68 14.17
N LYS A 158 -6.84 14.62 15.41
CA LYS A 158 -5.59 15.27 15.83
C LYS A 158 -4.36 14.67 15.17
N GLN A 159 -4.36 13.35 14.96
CA GLN A 159 -3.21 12.65 14.41
C GLN A 159 -3.63 11.45 13.56
N ASN A 160 -2.91 11.24 12.47
CA ASN A 160 -3.04 10.07 11.60
C ASN A 160 -1.77 9.24 11.73
N LEU A 161 -1.90 8.03 12.28
CA LEU A 161 -0.80 7.09 12.48
C LEU A 161 -0.98 5.87 11.57
N TYR A 162 0.15 5.31 11.13
CA TYR A 162 0.20 4.16 10.23
C TYR A 162 1.14 3.11 10.82
N ASP A 163 0.61 1.91 11.07
CA ASP A 163 1.37 0.77 11.55
C ASP A 163 1.45 -0.26 10.44
N ASN A 164 2.58 -0.29 9.74
CA ASN A 164 2.78 -1.17 8.59
C ASN A 164 2.91 -2.65 9.00
N ASP A 165 3.38 -2.93 10.22
CA ASP A 165 3.55 -4.31 10.70
C ASP A 165 2.19 -4.97 10.94
N ARG A 166 1.23 -4.19 11.47
CA ARG A 166 -0.16 -4.63 11.70
C ARG A 166 -1.10 -4.32 10.54
N ASN A 167 -0.65 -3.54 9.56
CA ASN A 167 -1.49 -2.99 8.48
C ASN A 167 -2.64 -2.16 9.04
N PHE A 168 -2.35 -1.27 9.99
CA PHE A 168 -3.34 -0.40 10.63
C PHE A 168 -3.19 1.07 10.21
N TYR A 169 -4.34 1.70 10.03
CA TYR A 169 -4.51 3.14 10.18
C TYR A 169 -5.10 3.41 11.57
N ILE A 170 -4.55 4.39 12.28
CA ILE A 170 -5.05 4.82 13.59
C ILE A 170 -5.26 6.34 13.56
N GLY A 171 -6.53 6.75 13.57
CA GLY A 171 -6.92 8.14 13.73
C GLY A 171 -7.08 8.49 15.21
N VAL A 172 -6.20 9.34 15.75
CA VAL A 172 -6.31 9.85 17.12
C VAL A 172 -7.24 11.04 17.12
N LEU A 173 -8.29 10.97 17.93
CA LEU A 173 -9.38 11.93 17.95
C LEU A 173 -9.15 13.03 18.99
N GLY A 174 -9.78 14.18 18.72
CA GLY A 174 -9.76 15.33 19.60
C GLY A 174 -10.59 15.13 20.87
N GLU A 175 -11.63 14.33 20.75
CA GLU A 175 -12.66 14.06 21.74
C GLU A 175 -12.89 12.53 21.82
N GLU A 176 -13.43 12.08 22.94
CA GLU A 176 -13.83 10.68 23.11
C GLU A 176 -15.19 10.45 22.44
N LEU A 177 -15.29 9.39 21.64
CA LEU A 177 -16.56 8.96 21.06
C LEU A 177 -17.44 8.36 22.15
N GLU A 178 -18.70 8.75 22.18
CA GLU A 178 -19.62 8.37 23.25
C GLU A 178 -20.24 6.99 23.00
N LEU A 179 -20.39 6.21 24.08
CA LEU A 179 -21.06 4.90 24.07
C LEU A 179 -22.46 4.98 23.43
N ASP A 180 -22.82 3.94 22.67
CA ASP A 180 -24.12 3.78 21.99
C ASP A 180 -24.45 4.89 20.97
N LYS A 181 -23.53 5.81 20.70
CA LYS A 181 -23.64 6.76 19.60
C LYS A 181 -23.05 6.20 18.32
N LYS A 182 -23.47 6.80 17.22
CA LYS A 182 -23.01 6.47 15.88
C LYS A 182 -22.29 7.63 15.24
N TYR A 183 -21.24 7.31 14.51
CA TYR A 183 -20.43 8.27 13.79
C TYR A 183 -20.24 7.80 12.36
N ILE A 184 -20.02 8.75 11.46
CA ILE A 184 -19.64 8.50 10.09
C ILE A 184 -18.18 8.89 9.95
N LEU A 185 -17.35 7.90 9.58
CA LEU A 185 -15.97 8.12 9.17
C LEU A 185 -15.92 8.13 7.64
N SER A 186 -15.42 9.22 7.06
CA SER A 186 -15.19 9.32 5.62
C SER A 186 -13.74 9.63 5.30
N MET A 187 -13.20 9.04 4.23
CA MET A 187 -11.84 9.33 3.76
C MET A 187 -11.68 9.03 2.26
N GLU A 188 -10.90 9.88 1.59
CA GLU A 188 -10.38 9.60 0.25
C GLU A 188 -9.03 8.88 0.33
N PHE A 189 -8.77 8.03 -0.65
CA PHE A 189 -7.51 7.31 -0.79
C PHE A 189 -7.14 7.07 -2.24
N VAL A 190 -5.88 6.75 -2.47
CA VAL A 190 -5.33 6.32 -3.74
C VAL A 190 -4.76 4.92 -3.58
N GLY A 191 -5.26 3.98 -4.37
CA GLY A 191 -4.73 2.62 -4.48
C GLY A 191 -4.11 2.34 -5.83
N TYR A 192 -3.65 1.11 -6.02
CA TYR A 192 -3.07 0.65 -7.29
C TYR A 192 -3.56 -0.76 -7.66
N LEU A 193 -3.92 -0.95 -8.93
CA LEU A 193 -4.26 -2.26 -9.49
C LEU A 193 -2.98 -3.09 -9.66
N ASN A 194 -2.67 -3.89 -8.64
CA ASN A 194 -1.55 -4.83 -8.67
C ASN A 194 -1.81 -5.99 -9.65
N ASP A 195 -0.80 -6.81 -9.91
CA ASP A 195 -0.85 -8.01 -10.75
C ASP A 195 -0.61 -9.31 -9.95
N GLN A 196 -0.91 -9.28 -8.65
CA GLN A 196 -0.63 -10.36 -7.69
C GLN A 196 -1.87 -11.20 -7.34
N LEU A 197 -2.99 -11.00 -8.05
CA LEU A 197 -4.26 -11.73 -7.85
C LEU A 197 -4.83 -11.60 -6.42
N LYS A 198 -4.58 -10.46 -5.76
CA LYS A 198 -5.08 -10.16 -4.40
C LYS A 198 -5.54 -8.71 -4.29
N GLY A 199 -6.46 -8.44 -3.38
CA GLY A 199 -7.07 -7.12 -3.23
C GLY A 199 -7.82 -6.75 -4.50
N PHE A 200 -7.73 -5.48 -4.92
CA PHE A 200 -8.22 -5.03 -6.22
C PHE A 200 -7.06 -5.04 -7.23
N TYR A 201 -7.11 -5.95 -8.19
CA TYR A 201 -5.99 -6.27 -9.08
C TYR A 201 -6.40 -6.22 -10.56
N ARG A 202 -5.41 -6.08 -11.45
CA ARG A 202 -5.60 -6.19 -12.90
C ARG A 202 -5.27 -7.58 -13.41
N SER A 203 -5.99 -8.03 -14.42
CA SER A 203 -5.69 -9.25 -15.17
C SER A 203 -5.84 -9.00 -16.66
N THR A 204 -5.33 -9.92 -17.47
CA THR A 204 -5.42 -9.87 -18.93
C THR A 204 -6.05 -11.14 -19.48
N TYR A 205 -6.91 -11.00 -20.49
CA TYR A 205 -7.43 -12.12 -21.27
C TYR A 205 -7.30 -11.82 -22.77
N THR A 206 -7.46 -12.85 -23.60
CA THR A 206 -7.48 -12.68 -25.06
C THR A 206 -8.92 -12.79 -25.53
N ASP A 207 -9.40 -11.82 -26.31
CA ASP A 207 -10.75 -11.86 -26.89
C ASP A 207 -10.81 -12.82 -28.11
N GLU A 208 -12.01 -13.00 -28.66
CA GLU A 208 -12.25 -13.88 -29.81
C GLU A 208 -11.47 -13.46 -31.06
N ASP A 209 -11.14 -12.17 -31.16
CA ASP A 209 -10.36 -11.58 -32.26
C ASP A 209 -8.83 -11.70 -32.03
N GLY A 210 -8.40 -12.32 -30.93
CA GLY A 210 -6.98 -12.49 -30.60
C GLY A 210 -6.34 -11.27 -29.92
N ASN A 211 -7.11 -10.24 -29.56
CA ASN A 211 -6.59 -9.05 -28.90
C ASN A 211 -6.48 -9.25 -27.39
N LYS A 212 -5.38 -8.78 -26.79
CA LYS A 212 -5.25 -8.73 -25.33
C LYS A 212 -6.13 -7.61 -24.75
N ARG A 213 -6.97 -7.97 -23.78
CA ARG A 213 -7.86 -7.08 -23.04
C ARG A 213 -7.49 -7.07 -21.58
N LEU A 214 -7.59 -5.91 -20.95
CA LEU A 214 -7.42 -5.73 -19.51
C LEU A 214 -8.78 -5.84 -18.80
N LEU A 215 -8.76 -6.38 -17.60
CA LEU A 215 -9.86 -6.34 -16.65
C LEU A 215 -9.33 -6.01 -15.26
N ALA A 216 -10.20 -5.49 -14.40
CA ALA A 216 -9.93 -5.38 -12.97
C ALA A 216 -10.88 -6.30 -12.21
N SER A 217 -10.38 -6.99 -11.20
CA SER A 217 -11.15 -7.94 -10.40
C SER A 217 -10.67 -7.92 -8.95
N THR A 218 -11.47 -8.48 -8.05
CA THR A 218 -11.18 -8.49 -6.62
C THR A 218 -11.00 -9.92 -6.11
N GLN A 219 -10.02 -10.10 -5.21
CA GLN A 219 -9.84 -11.30 -4.41
C GLN A 219 -9.46 -10.86 -3.00
N PHE A 220 -10.41 -10.90 -2.08
CA PHE A 220 -10.24 -10.33 -0.73
C PHE A 220 -9.93 -11.38 0.34
N GLU A 221 -10.32 -12.64 0.13
CA GLU A 221 -10.06 -13.67 1.13
C GLU A 221 -8.55 -14.01 1.19
N PRO A 222 -7.95 -14.08 2.39
CA PRO A 222 -8.58 -13.90 3.70
C PRO A 222 -8.57 -12.47 4.25
N THR A 223 -7.59 -11.63 3.87
CA THR A 223 -7.32 -10.33 4.54
C THR A 223 -6.85 -9.25 3.55
N ASP A 224 -7.35 -9.28 2.31
CA ASP A 224 -6.92 -8.38 1.25
C ASP A 224 -7.97 -7.33 0.87
N ALA A 225 -9.13 -7.28 1.54
CA ALA A 225 -10.07 -6.16 1.37
C ALA A 225 -9.41 -4.82 1.75
N ARG A 226 -8.56 -4.83 2.78
CA ARG A 226 -7.74 -3.69 3.22
C ARG A 226 -6.78 -3.11 2.17
N ARG A 227 -6.54 -3.85 1.06
CA ARG A 227 -5.76 -3.37 -0.11
C ARG A 227 -6.61 -2.65 -1.16
N ALA A 228 -7.92 -2.77 -1.06
CA ALA A 228 -8.85 -2.11 -1.99
C ALA A 228 -9.45 -0.84 -1.39
N PHE A 229 -9.72 -0.83 -0.08
CA PHE A 229 -10.20 0.34 0.66
C PHE A 229 -9.93 0.18 2.17
N PRO A 230 -9.77 1.28 2.94
CA PRO A 230 -9.65 1.21 4.40
C PRO A 230 -10.91 0.61 5.04
N CYS A 231 -10.77 -0.43 5.86
CA CYS A 231 -11.94 -1.13 6.43
C CYS A 231 -11.65 -1.93 7.71
N PHE A 232 -12.72 -2.33 8.41
CA PHE A 232 -12.68 -3.26 9.53
C PHE A 232 -12.56 -4.70 8.98
N ASP A 233 -11.40 -5.05 8.42
CA ASP A 233 -11.14 -6.31 7.70
C ASP A 233 -10.96 -7.53 8.62
N GLU A 234 -11.99 -7.83 9.43
CA GLU A 234 -12.12 -9.05 10.22
C GLU A 234 -13.49 -9.72 9.97
N PRO A 235 -13.57 -11.05 9.75
CA PRO A 235 -14.83 -11.72 9.40
C PRO A 235 -15.99 -11.55 10.41
N ALA A 236 -15.68 -11.26 11.67
CA ALA A 236 -16.67 -11.03 12.72
C ALA A 236 -17.33 -9.64 12.64
N MET A 237 -16.67 -8.66 12.01
CA MET A 237 -17.11 -7.27 11.91
C MET A 237 -17.95 -7.05 10.64
N LYS A 238 -19.11 -7.71 10.58
CA LYS A 238 -20.01 -7.63 9.43
C LYS A 238 -20.67 -6.26 9.32
N ALA A 239 -20.84 -5.80 8.08
CA ALA A 239 -21.56 -4.59 7.73
C ALA A 239 -22.29 -4.76 6.40
N THR A 240 -23.16 -3.80 6.07
CA THR A 240 -23.79 -3.69 4.75
C THR A 240 -22.96 -2.78 3.84
N PHE A 241 -23.07 -2.96 2.52
CA PHE A 241 -22.23 -2.26 1.55
C PHE A 241 -23.06 -1.68 0.40
N GLU A 242 -22.90 -0.39 0.17
CA GLU A 242 -23.29 0.30 -1.06
C GLU A 242 -22.02 0.57 -1.88
N ILE A 243 -22.01 0.11 -3.14
CA ILE A 243 -20.81 0.11 -3.98
C ILE A 243 -21.06 0.93 -5.24
N PHE A 244 -20.23 1.95 -5.44
CA PHE A 244 -20.15 2.74 -6.67
C PHE A 244 -18.84 2.39 -7.38
N LEU A 245 -18.94 1.98 -8.65
CA LEU A 245 -17.78 1.62 -9.46
C LEU A 245 -17.79 2.43 -10.76
N SER A 246 -16.89 3.41 -10.85
CA SER A 246 -16.66 4.17 -12.08
C SER A 246 -15.96 3.28 -13.10
N ARG A 247 -16.30 3.44 -14.37
CA ARG A 247 -15.72 2.67 -15.47
C ARG A 247 -15.72 3.47 -16.76
N GLU A 248 -14.89 3.05 -17.70
CA GLU A 248 -14.99 3.52 -19.08
C GLU A 248 -16.29 3.02 -19.73
N THR A 249 -16.82 3.80 -20.68
CA THR A 249 -18.08 3.51 -21.37
C THR A 249 -18.04 2.17 -22.12
N SER A 250 -16.86 1.75 -22.56
CA SER A 250 -16.58 0.48 -23.24
C SER A 250 -16.57 -0.74 -22.33
N MET A 251 -16.54 -0.57 -21.01
CA MET A 251 -16.45 -1.65 -20.04
C MET A 251 -17.81 -1.96 -19.39
N SER A 252 -17.94 -3.09 -18.72
CA SER A 252 -19.07 -3.40 -17.85
C SER A 252 -18.59 -3.57 -16.41
N SER A 253 -19.47 -3.31 -15.45
CA SER A 253 -19.21 -3.48 -14.01
C SER A 253 -20.18 -4.48 -13.41
N ILE A 254 -19.66 -5.31 -12.51
CA ILE A 254 -20.43 -6.27 -11.70
C ILE A 254 -19.95 -6.20 -10.26
N SER A 255 -20.84 -6.53 -9.33
CA SER A 255 -20.56 -6.59 -7.90
C SER A 255 -21.47 -7.64 -7.26
N ASN A 256 -21.51 -7.72 -5.92
CA ASN A 256 -22.33 -8.66 -5.17
C ASN A 256 -23.83 -8.46 -5.43
N MET A 257 -24.28 -7.22 -5.59
CA MET A 257 -25.70 -6.87 -5.79
C MET A 257 -25.98 -6.50 -7.25
N PRO A 258 -27.24 -6.68 -7.73
CA PRO A 258 -27.65 -6.21 -9.04
C PRO A 258 -27.39 -4.71 -9.19
N LYS A 259 -27.00 -4.30 -10.41
CA LYS A 259 -26.77 -2.89 -10.72
C LYS A 259 -28.08 -2.11 -10.59
N PHE A 260 -28.11 -1.14 -9.69
CA PHE A 260 -29.25 -0.26 -9.48
C PHE A 260 -29.40 0.78 -10.61
N GLU A 261 -28.33 1.54 -10.88
CA GLU A 261 -28.35 2.59 -11.90
C GLU A 261 -26.98 2.79 -12.57
N THR A 262 -26.91 3.68 -13.57
CA THR A 262 -25.68 4.14 -14.22
C THR A 262 -25.88 5.58 -14.62
N PHE A 263 -25.02 6.47 -14.14
CA PHE A 263 -25.02 7.89 -14.47
C PHE A 263 -23.66 8.31 -15.08
N PRO A 264 -23.65 9.34 -15.94
CA PRO A 264 -22.43 9.87 -16.57
C PRO A 264 -21.60 10.75 -15.62
#